data_AF-A0A1M3MRV6-F1
#
_entry.id   AF-A0A1M3MRV6-F1
#
_cell.length_a   1.000
_cell.length_b   1.000
_cell.length_c   1.000
_cell.angle_alpha   90.00
_cell.angle_beta   90.00
_cell.angle_gamma   90.00
#
_symmetry.space_group_name_H-M   'P 1'
#
loop_
_entity.id
_entity.type
_entity.pdbx_description
1 polymer ?
#
loop_
_entity_poly.entity_id
_entity_poly.type
_entity_poly.pdbx_seq_one_letter_code
_entity_poly.pdbx_strand_id
1 'polypeptide(L)'
;MPLPLALPISLLIGMSLAWLARVELARSEVPLVLTRPFLVAAGLGALVHAPVLAYFVTMHGDWAYLYLVRFSRIPSAVDLALVCLAAAQVPLSFALASPWAIAKRGSALLKVGAVLGALLVVACIVAAGRLSVSASFAQYHAGFGVVPLGQSPLGRGVLLSWVALLAGYGWSAHVLRAPRAH
;
A
#
# COMPACT_ATOMS: atom_id res chain seq x y z
N MET A 1 2.00 -4.04 -7.38
CA MET A 1 1.00 -2.97 -7.32
C MET A 1 1.57 -1.76 -8.02
N PRO A 2 0.75 -0.99 -8.76
CA PRO A 2 1.21 0.24 -9.40
C PRO A 2 1.33 1.38 -8.38
N LEU A 3 2.32 2.25 -8.59
CA LEU A 3 2.68 3.32 -7.65
C LEU A 3 1.51 4.28 -7.34
N PRO A 4 0.69 4.73 -8.32
CA PRO A 4 -0.43 5.62 -8.01
C PRO A 4 -1.47 5.02 -7.06
N LEU A 5 -1.64 3.70 -7.09
CA LEU A 5 -2.58 3.00 -6.21
C LEU A 5 -1.94 2.61 -4.88
N ALA A 6 -0.61 2.57 -4.80
CA ALA A 6 0.10 2.22 -3.57
C ALA A 6 -0.19 3.20 -2.43
N LEU A 7 -0.26 4.51 -2.73
CA LEU A 7 -0.49 5.57 -1.74
C LEU A 7 -1.85 5.48 -1.03
N PRO A 8 -3.00 5.37 -1.72
CA PRO A 8 -4.27 5.18 -1.04
C PRO A 8 -4.35 3.83 -0.31
N ILE A 9 -3.74 2.77 -0.84
CA ILE A 9 -3.69 1.45 -0.17
C ILE A 9 -2.92 1.53 1.15
N SER A 10 -1.71 2.11 1.16
CA SER A 10 -0.91 2.24 2.38
C SER A 10 -1.59 3.13 3.43
N LEU A 11 -2.31 4.17 2.99
CA LEU A 11 -3.16 5.00 3.85
C LEU A 11 -4.24 4.18 4.56
N LEU A 12 -5.02 3.42 3.80
CA LEU A 12 -6.09 2.58 4.35
C LEU A 12 -5.55 1.51 5.31
N ILE A 13 -4.40 0.92 4.99
CA ILE A 13 -3.72 -0.05 5.85
C ILE A 13 -3.29 0.58 7.18
N GLY A 14 -2.59 1.71 7.16
CA GLY A 14 -2.13 2.34 8.41
C GLY A 14 -3.31 2.81 9.27
N MET A 15 -4.34 3.40 8.66
CA MET A 15 -5.57 3.79 9.36
C MET A 15 -6.27 2.60 10.03
N SER A 16 -6.39 1.46 9.35
CA SER A 16 -7.04 0.28 9.91
C SER A 16 -6.21 -0.33 11.05
N LEU A 17 -4.88 -0.39 10.91
CA LEU A 17 -4.00 -0.86 11.98
C LEU A 17 -4.06 0.05 13.22
N ALA A 18 -4.13 1.38 13.05
CA ALA A 18 -4.30 2.31 14.16
C ALA A 18 -5.61 2.05 14.91
N TRP A 19 -6.69 1.79 14.19
CA TRP A 19 -7.96 1.41 14.79
C TRP A 19 -7.89 0.08 15.56
N LEU A 20 -7.18 -0.91 15.03
CA LEU A 20 -6.98 -2.20 15.70
C LEU A 20 -6.18 -2.03 17.00
N ALA A 21 -5.16 -1.18 16.99
CA ALA A 21 -4.29 -0.90 18.13
C ALA A 21 -4.88 0.06 19.17
N ARG A 22 -6.09 0.61 18.96
CA ARG A 22 -6.68 1.69 19.77
C ARG A 22 -6.66 1.47 21.28
N VAL A 23 -6.81 0.22 21.74
CA VAL A 23 -6.83 -0.14 23.16
C VAL A 23 -5.42 -0.08 23.76
N GLU A 24 -4.43 -0.56 23.04
CA GLU A 24 -3.01 -0.52 23.43
C GLU A 24 -2.49 0.93 23.38
N LEU A 25 -2.86 1.69 22.33
CA LEU A 25 -2.50 3.10 22.18
C LEU A 25 -3.07 3.97 23.30
N ALA A 26 -4.32 3.75 23.72
CA ALA A 26 -4.96 4.52 24.77
C ALA A 26 -4.33 4.29 26.17
N ARG A 27 -3.54 3.23 26.34
CA ARG A 27 -2.85 2.89 27.59
C ARG A 27 -1.35 3.21 27.54
N SER A 28 -0.84 3.64 26.40
CA SER A 28 0.59 3.84 26.23
C SER A 28 1.02 5.20 26.77
N GLU A 29 2.05 5.19 27.62
CA GLU A 29 2.69 6.40 28.15
C GLU A 29 3.95 6.80 27.36
N VAL A 30 4.33 5.98 26.38
CA VAL A 30 5.55 6.15 25.58
C VAL A 30 5.23 6.97 24.31
N PRO A 31 6.17 7.77 23.78
CA PRO A 31 5.99 8.43 22.49
C PRO A 31 5.53 7.48 21.38
N LEU A 32 4.57 7.93 20.57
CA LEU A 32 3.89 7.12 19.54
C LEU A 32 4.85 6.31 18.66
N VAL A 33 5.95 6.93 18.22
CA VAL A 33 6.95 6.33 17.32
C VAL A 33 7.74 5.17 17.94
N LEU A 34 7.76 5.07 19.27
CA LEU A 34 8.40 3.98 20.01
C LEU A 34 7.40 2.92 20.46
N THR A 35 6.10 3.14 20.25
CA THR A 35 5.08 2.16 20.63
C THR A 35 5.17 0.92 19.75
N ARG A 36 5.00 -0.26 20.35
CA ARG A 36 4.95 -1.53 19.62
C ARG A 36 4.00 -1.48 18.41
N PRO A 37 2.77 -0.92 18.52
CA PRO A 37 1.87 -0.83 17.37
C PRO A 37 2.43 -0.03 16.19
N PHE A 38 3.12 1.07 16.47
CA PHE A 38 3.79 1.85 15.43
C PHE A 38 4.93 1.06 14.79
N LEU A 39 5.74 0.35 15.58
CA LEU A 39 6.82 -0.50 15.06
C LEU A 39 6.29 -1.65 14.17
N VAL A 40 5.13 -2.21 14.50
CA VAL A 40 4.46 -3.20 13.64
C VAL A 40 4.04 -2.57 12.31
N ALA A 41 3.43 -1.38 12.32
CA ALA A 41 3.07 -0.68 11.09
C ALA A 41 4.30 -0.29 10.25
N ALA A 42 5.37 0.16 10.90
CA ALA A 42 6.65 0.46 10.25
C ALA A 42 7.29 -0.81 9.65
N GLY A 43 7.26 -1.92 10.37
CA GLY A 43 7.72 -3.22 9.89
C GLY A 43 6.93 -3.70 8.68
N LEU A 44 5.59 -3.57 8.69
CA LEU A 44 4.76 -3.89 7.51
C LEU A 44 5.13 -3.02 6.30
N GLY A 45 5.33 -1.72 6.52
CA GLY A 45 5.76 -0.78 5.48
C GLY A 45 7.12 -1.16 4.89
N ALA A 46 8.11 -1.39 5.75
CA ALA A 46 9.50 -1.62 5.34
C ALA A 46 9.77 -3.04 4.83
N LEU A 47 9.18 -4.07 5.43
CA LEU A 47 9.52 -5.48 5.16
C LEU A 47 8.56 -6.15 4.17
N VAL A 48 7.38 -5.59 3.94
CA VAL A 48 6.38 -6.17 3.03
C VAL A 48 6.01 -5.19 1.94
N HIS A 49 5.57 -3.98 2.29
CA HIS A 49 5.07 -3.03 1.30
C HIS A 49 6.19 -2.51 0.37
N ALA A 50 7.32 -2.09 0.93
CA ALA A 50 8.49 -1.62 0.17
C ALA A 50 9.02 -2.68 -0.82
N PRO A 51 9.33 -3.93 -0.41
CA PRO A 51 9.82 -4.95 -1.33
C PRO A 51 8.84 -5.27 -2.45
N VAL A 52 7.54 -5.31 -2.14
CA VAL A 52 6.50 -5.52 -3.16
C VAL A 52 6.54 -4.37 -4.18
N LEU A 53 6.61 -3.11 -3.74
CA LEU A 53 6.71 -1.97 -4.66
C LEU A 53 7.99 -1.99 -5.49
N ALA A 54 9.13 -2.21 -4.83
CA ALA A 54 10.44 -2.28 -5.47
C ALA A 54 10.47 -3.36 -6.56
N TYR A 55 9.84 -4.51 -6.33
CA TYR A 55 9.71 -5.55 -7.35
C TYR A 55 9.02 -5.05 -8.63
N PHE A 56 7.87 -4.37 -8.53
CA PHE A 56 7.19 -3.89 -9.73
C PHE A 56 7.91 -2.74 -10.40
N VAL A 57 8.48 -1.82 -9.64
CA VAL A 57 9.20 -0.69 -10.22
C VAL A 57 10.44 -1.18 -10.97
N THR A 58 11.16 -2.16 -10.43
CA THR A 58 12.38 -2.69 -11.07
C THR A 58 12.10 -3.65 -12.22
N MET A 59 11.14 -4.57 -12.07
CA MET A 59 10.88 -5.63 -13.06
C MET A 59 9.80 -5.27 -14.08
N HIS A 60 8.88 -4.38 -13.72
CA HIS A 60 7.67 -4.07 -14.48
C HIS A 60 7.37 -2.56 -14.49
N GLY A 61 8.41 -1.73 -14.64
CA GLY A 61 8.34 -0.28 -14.48
C GLY A 61 7.22 0.39 -15.29
N ASP A 62 7.09 0.08 -16.58
CA ASP A 62 6.03 0.66 -17.43
C ASP A 62 4.62 0.39 -16.89
N TRP A 63 4.37 -0.80 -16.33
CA TRP A 63 3.10 -1.14 -15.68
C TRP A 63 2.98 -0.50 -14.28
N ALA A 64 4.08 -0.40 -13.53
CA ALA A 64 4.10 0.25 -12.22
C ALA A 64 3.67 1.73 -12.29
N TYR A 65 3.97 2.39 -13.40
CA TYR A 65 3.55 3.76 -13.73
C TYR A 65 2.24 3.84 -14.54
N LEU A 66 1.50 2.74 -14.68
CA LEU A 66 0.24 2.64 -15.44
C LEU A 66 0.36 3.13 -16.89
N TYR A 67 1.53 2.98 -17.50
CA TYR A 67 1.83 3.49 -18.84
C TYR A 67 1.59 5.01 -18.96
N LEU A 68 1.67 5.79 -17.88
CA LEU A 68 1.53 7.24 -17.94
C LEU A 68 2.83 7.92 -18.42
N VAL A 69 3.95 7.32 -18.06
CA VAL A 69 5.29 7.79 -18.41
C VAL A 69 6.11 6.58 -18.85
N ARG A 70 7.02 6.80 -19.80
CA ARG A 70 7.99 5.78 -20.22
C ARG A 70 9.00 5.58 -19.09
N PHE A 71 9.06 4.36 -18.55
CA PHE A 71 9.92 4.05 -17.41
C PHE A 71 11.40 4.36 -17.66
N SER A 72 11.90 4.12 -18.87
CA SER A 72 13.30 4.39 -19.23
C SER A 72 13.73 5.86 -19.17
N ARG A 73 12.79 6.80 -18.98
CA ARG A 73 13.08 8.23 -18.77
C ARG A 73 13.10 8.64 -17.30
N ILE A 74 12.70 7.75 -16.39
CA ILE A 74 12.59 8.05 -14.96
C ILE A 74 13.94 7.75 -14.32
N PRO A 75 14.56 8.73 -13.62
CA PRO A 75 15.78 8.47 -12.88
C PRO A 75 15.52 7.48 -11.73
N SER A 76 16.45 6.55 -11.49
CA SER A 76 16.33 5.54 -10.42
C SER A 76 16.19 6.15 -9.02
N ALA A 77 16.70 7.36 -8.81
CA ALA A 77 16.50 8.10 -7.55
C ALA A 77 15.02 8.46 -7.32
N VAL A 78 14.26 8.75 -8.37
CA VAL A 78 12.81 9.04 -8.28
C VAL A 78 12.05 7.77 -7.92
N ASP A 79 12.39 6.64 -8.54
CA ASP A 79 11.84 5.34 -8.21
C ASP A 79 12.04 4.99 -6.73
N LEU A 80 13.28 5.13 -6.26
CA LEU A 80 13.63 4.87 -4.86
C LEU A 80 12.85 5.82 -3.92
N ALA A 81 12.79 7.10 -4.24
CA ALA A 81 12.05 8.08 -3.44
C ALA A 81 10.56 7.75 -3.34
N LEU A 82 9.92 7.36 -4.45
CA LEU A 82 8.50 6.98 -4.48
C LEU A 82 8.24 5.68 -3.70
N VAL A 83 9.13 4.69 -3.81
CA VAL A 83 9.04 3.46 -3.03
C VAL A 83 9.19 3.74 -1.53
N CYS A 84 10.20 4.53 -1.14
CA CYS A 84 10.40 4.94 0.26
C CYS A 84 9.22 5.74 0.79
N LEU A 85 8.68 6.67 0.01
CA LEU A 85 7.52 7.47 0.39
C LEU A 85 6.28 6.60 0.58
N ALA A 86 5.99 5.68 -0.34
CA ALA A 86 4.85 4.78 -0.22
C ALA A 86 5.00 3.78 0.94
N ALA A 87 6.23 3.34 1.24
CA ALA A 87 6.51 2.49 2.40
C ALA A 87 6.36 3.24 3.72
N ALA A 88 6.89 4.47 3.81
CA ALA A 88 6.74 5.35 4.98
C ALA A 88 5.28 5.77 5.19
N GLN A 89 4.47 5.82 4.13
CA GLN A 89 3.06 6.16 4.22
C GLN A 89 2.26 5.20 5.12
N VAL A 90 2.67 3.94 5.25
CA VAL A 90 2.02 2.98 6.17
C VAL A 90 2.12 3.45 7.64
N PRO A 91 3.31 3.63 8.24
CA PRO A 91 3.42 4.15 9.60
C PRO A 91 2.97 5.62 9.73
N LEU A 92 3.11 6.45 8.69
CA LEU A 92 2.62 7.83 8.74
C LEU A 92 1.09 7.89 8.84
N SER A 93 0.37 7.12 8.03
CA SER A 93 -1.10 7.06 8.10
C SER A 93 -1.60 6.43 9.39
N PHE A 94 -0.86 5.46 9.94
CA PHE A 94 -1.09 4.97 11.30
C PHE A 94 -0.99 6.09 12.33
N ALA A 95 0.08 6.90 12.27
CA ALA A 95 0.28 8.01 13.20
C ALA A 95 -0.82 9.08 13.06
N LEU A 96 -1.20 9.42 11.83
CA LEU A 96 -2.30 10.36 11.54
C LEU A 96 -3.65 9.88 12.08
N ALA A 97 -3.92 8.57 12.03
CA ALA A 97 -5.17 7.97 12.50
C ALA A 97 -5.20 7.72 14.02
N SER A 98 -4.04 7.67 14.67
CA SER A 98 -3.90 7.30 16.08
C SER A 98 -4.72 8.21 17.03
N PRO A 99 -4.74 9.55 16.89
CA PRO A 99 -5.55 10.41 17.75
C PRO A 99 -7.05 10.10 17.66
N TRP A 100 -7.57 9.82 16.46
CA TRP A 100 -8.97 9.44 16.26
C TRP A 100 -9.28 8.06 16.80
N ALA A 101 -8.32 7.13 16.71
CA ALA A 101 -8.44 5.79 17.27
C ALA A 101 -8.50 5.82 18.81
N ILE A 102 -7.59 6.58 19.45
CA ILE A 102 -7.55 6.78 20.91
C ILE A 102 -8.84 7.44 21.40
N ALA A 103 -9.31 8.48 20.71
CA ALA A 103 -10.56 9.18 21.00
C ALA A 103 -11.83 8.36 20.66
N LYS A 104 -11.69 7.09 20.24
CA LYS A 104 -12.78 6.18 19.84
C LYS A 104 -13.72 6.78 18.78
N ARG A 105 -13.21 7.67 17.92
CA ARG A 105 -13.97 8.32 16.83
C ARG A 105 -14.10 7.39 15.62
N GLY A 106 -14.65 6.20 15.83
CA GLY A 106 -14.78 5.16 14.81
C GLY A 106 -15.60 5.60 13.61
N SER A 107 -16.65 6.39 13.81
CA SER A 107 -17.48 6.92 12.72
C SER A 107 -16.70 7.86 11.79
N ALA A 108 -15.81 8.69 12.32
CA ALA A 108 -14.98 9.58 11.51
C ALA A 108 -13.94 8.77 10.71
N LEU A 109 -13.27 7.81 11.35
CA LEU A 109 -12.33 6.90 10.69
C LEU A 109 -13.00 6.08 9.58
N LEU A 110 -14.21 5.57 9.84
CA LEU A 110 -14.99 4.84 8.84
C LEU A 110 -15.41 5.73 7.68
N LYS A 111 -15.86 6.98 7.93
CA LYS A 111 -16.21 7.92 6.86
C LYS A 111 -15.01 8.25 5.97
N VAL A 112 -13.88 8.62 6.56
CA VAL A 112 -12.66 8.94 5.81
C VAL A 112 -12.15 7.70 5.06
N GLY A 113 -12.11 6.54 5.74
CA GLY A 113 -11.73 5.27 5.12
C GLY A 113 -12.65 4.86 3.98
N ALA A 114 -13.97 5.08 4.10
CA ALA A 114 -14.94 4.80 3.05
C ALA A 114 -14.76 5.72 1.85
N VAL A 115 -14.52 7.01 2.06
CA VAL A 115 -14.23 7.98 0.98
C VAL A 115 -12.94 7.58 0.26
N LEU A 116 -11.86 7.30 0.99
CA LEU A 116 -10.59 6.87 0.39
C LEU A 116 -10.72 5.53 -0.34
N GLY A 117 -11.48 4.58 0.23
CA GLY A 117 -11.78 3.30 -0.39
C GLY A 117 -12.60 3.46 -1.67
N ALA A 118 -13.62 4.32 -1.68
CA ALA A 118 -14.42 4.62 -2.86
C ALA A 118 -13.57 5.27 -3.96
N LEU A 119 -12.72 6.25 -3.61
CA LEU A 119 -11.78 6.87 -4.55
C LEU A 119 -10.79 5.86 -5.14
N LEU A 120 -10.30 4.93 -4.31
CA LEU A 120 -9.43 3.84 -4.76
C LEU A 120 -10.17 2.92 -5.75
N VAL A 121 -11.41 2.53 -5.45
CA VAL A 121 -12.23 1.70 -6.35
C VAL A 121 -12.47 2.42 -7.68
N VAL A 122 -12.83 3.71 -7.64
CA VAL A 122 -13.00 4.52 -8.86
C VAL A 122 -11.69 4.58 -9.66
N ALA A 123 -10.55 4.82 -8.99
CA ALA A 123 -9.25 4.82 -9.65
C ALA A 123 -8.92 3.46 -10.29
N CYS A 124 -9.24 2.35 -9.63
CA CYS A 124 -9.09 1.01 -10.20
C CYS A 124 -9.98 0.77 -11.42
N ILE A 125 -11.23 1.24 -11.39
CA ILE A 125 -12.17 1.13 -12.52
C ILE A 125 -11.66 1.93 -13.72
N VAL A 126 -11.28 3.20 -13.49
CA VAL A 126 -10.73 4.08 -14.54
C VAL A 126 -9.42 3.50 -15.11
N ALA A 127 -8.60 2.89 -14.27
CA ALA A 127 -7.35 2.27 -14.68
C ALA A 127 -7.51 0.80 -15.13
N ALA A 128 -8.71 0.22 -15.16
CA ALA A 128 -8.91 -1.22 -15.33
C ALA A 128 -8.28 -1.74 -16.63
N GLY A 129 -8.45 -1.01 -17.74
CA GLY A 129 -7.84 -1.36 -19.02
C GLY A 129 -6.31 -1.27 -19.05
N ARG A 130 -5.71 -0.45 -18.18
CA ARG A 130 -4.25 -0.38 -17.98
C ARG A 130 -3.76 -1.50 -17.07
N LEU A 131 -4.53 -1.79 -16.02
CA LEU A 131 -4.19 -2.81 -15.03
C LEU A 131 -4.27 -4.24 -15.60
N SER A 132 -5.19 -4.48 -16.53
CA SER A 132 -5.48 -5.80 -17.08
C SER A 132 -4.50 -6.30 -18.13
N VAL A 133 -3.46 -5.50 -18.46
CA VAL A 133 -2.54 -5.81 -19.55
C VAL A 133 -1.08 -5.65 -19.15
N SER A 134 -0.24 -6.50 -19.74
CA SER A 134 1.21 -6.48 -19.67
C SER A 134 1.76 -6.07 -21.04
N ALA A 135 2.41 -4.91 -21.11
CA ALA A 135 3.02 -4.37 -22.31
C ALA A 135 4.20 -3.46 -21.94
N SER A 136 5.00 -3.04 -22.93
CA SER A 136 5.86 -1.84 -22.79
C SER A 136 5.08 -0.56 -23.06
N PHE A 137 5.62 0.60 -22.65
CA PHE A 137 5.01 1.90 -22.92
C PHE A 137 4.70 2.11 -24.42
N ALA A 138 5.61 1.70 -25.30
CA ALA A 138 5.42 1.83 -26.75
C ALA A 138 4.33 0.89 -27.27
N GLN A 139 4.35 -0.38 -26.86
CA GLN A 139 3.33 -1.38 -27.23
C GLN A 139 1.93 -0.97 -26.77
N TYR A 140 1.80 -0.45 -25.54
CA TYR A 140 0.53 -0.01 -24.99
C TYR A 140 -0.09 1.14 -25.79
N HIS A 141 0.70 2.17 -26.12
CA HIS A 141 0.19 3.34 -26.86
C HIS A 141 0.00 3.09 -28.35
N ALA A 142 0.77 2.19 -28.93
CA ALA A 142 0.65 1.83 -30.35
C ALA A 142 -0.32 0.67 -30.60
N GLY A 143 -0.90 0.07 -29.54
CA GLY A 143 -1.95 -0.93 -29.64
C GLY A 143 -1.51 -2.31 -30.14
N PHE A 144 -0.22 -2.65 -30.03
CA PHE A 144 0.32 -3.93 -30.51
C PHE A 144 1.06 -4.69 -29.41
N GLY A 145 1.11 -6.03 -29.52
CA GLY A 145 1.89 -6.88 -28.61
C GLY A 145 1.44 -6.84 -27.14
N VAL A 146 0.18 -6.46 -26.90
CA VAL A 146 -0.40 -6.37 -25.56
C VAL A 146 -0.84 -7.76 -25.10
N VAL A 147 -0.32 -8.20 -23.95
CA VAL A 147 -0.65 -9.52 -23.39
C VAL A 147 -1.60 -9.36 -22.20
N PRO A 148 -2.69 -10.13 -22.10
CA PRO A 148 -3.55 -10.13 -20.92
C PRO A 148 -2.76 -10.46 -19.64
N LEU A 149 -3.05 -9.75 -18.56
CA LEU A 149 -2.34 -9.87 -17.28
C LEU A 149 -2.27 -11.33 -16.80
N GLY A 150 -3.38 -12.07 -16.88
CA GLY A 150 -3.46 -13.46 -16.42
C GLY A 150 -2.56 -14.46 -17.17
N GLN A 151 -2.15 -14.13 -18.40
CA GLN A 151 -1.25 -14.97 -19.21
C GLN A 151 0.22 -14.52 -19.11
N SER A 152 0.48 -13.41 -18.44
CA SER A 152 1.80 -12.81 -18.32
C SER A 152 2.51 -13.19 -17.01
N PRO A 153 3.85 -13.16 -16.96
CA PRO A 153 4.60 -13.27 -15.71
C PRO A 153 4.21 -12.20 -14.68
N LEU A 154 3.85 -11.00 -15.16
CA LEU A 154 3.36 -9.89 -14.34
C LEU A 154 2.14 -10.29 -13.52
N GLY A 155 1.19 -11.05 -14.09
CA GLY A 155 0.00 -11.50 -13.37
C GLY A 155 0.33 -12.38 -12.16
N ARG A 156 1.33 -13.26 -12.29
CA ARG A 156 1.83 -14.08 -11.16
C ARG A 156 2.48 -13.20 -10.10
N GLY A 157 3.26 -12.22 -10.52
CA GLY A 157 3.85 -11.22 -9.64
C GLY A 157 2.77 -10.45 -8.85
N VAL A 158 1.71 -10.00 -9.51
CA VAL A 158 0.56 -9.31 -8.88
C VAL A 158 -0.12 -10.21 -7.85
N LEU A 159 -0.40 -11.46 -8.19
CA LEU A 159 -1.02 -12.41 -7.28
C LEU A 159 -0.17 -12.64 -6.02
N LEU A 160 1.10 -13.01 -6.20
CA LEU A 160 2.02 -13.26 -5.08
C LEU A 160 2.19 -12.02 -4.19
N SER A 161 2.23 -10.84 -4.80
CA SER A 161 2.33 -9.57 -4.09
C SER A 161 1.11 -9.28 -3.23
N TRP A 162 -0.10 -9.56 -3.72
CA TRP A 162 -1.32 -9.45 -2.92
C TRP A 162 -1.36 -10.47 -1.80
N VAL A 163 -0.95 -11.71 -2.05
CA VAL A 163 -0.84 -12.73 -1.00
C VAL A 163 0.14 -12.29 0.10
N ALA A 164 1.33 -11.81 -0.28
CA ALA A 164 2.32 -11.32 0.67
C ALA A 164 1.80 -10.12 1.48
N LEU A 165 1.15 -9.16 0.82
CA LEU A 165 0.59 -7.98 1.49
C LEU A 165 -0.55 -8.35 2.44
N LEU A 166 -1.45 -9.24 2.03
CA LEU A 166 -2.56 -9.71 2.86
C LEU A 166 -2.06 -10.56 4.04
N ALA A 167 -1.04 -11.40 3.83
CA ALA A 167 -0.43 -12.18 4.90
C ALA A 167 0.27 -11.28 5.93
N GLY A 168 1.08 -10.32 5.46
CA GLY A 168 1.74 -9.34 6.32
C GLY A 168 0.76 -8.47 7.09
N TYR A 169 -0.30 -8.01 6.41
CA TYR A 169 -1.39 -7.27 7.06
C TYR A 169 -2.14 -8.12 8.07
N GLY A 170 -2.49 -9.37 7.72
CA GLY A 170 -3.19 -10.30 8.60
C GLY A 170 -2.39 -10.61 9.85
N TRP A 171 -1.09 -10.86 9.71
CA TRP A 171 -0.17 -11.03 10.84
C TRP A 171 -0.12 -9.77 11.71
N SER A 172 0.05 -8.58 11.10
CA SER A 172 0.06 -7.31 11.82
C SER A 172 -1.23 -7.08 12.59
N ALA A 173 -2.38 -7.29 11.94
CA ALA A 173 -3.70 -7.16 12.54
C ALA A 173 -3.91 -8.15 13.69
N HIS A 174 -3.45 -9.40 13.57
CA HIS A 174 -3.52 -10.40 14.62
C HIS A 174 -2.68 -9.98 15.84
N VAL A 175 -1.44 -9.57 15.60
CA VAL A 175 -0.49 -9.12 16.63
C VAL A 175 -1.02 -7.88 17.38
N LEU A 176 -1.71 -6.96 16.70
CA LEU A 176 -2.31 -5.77 17.34
C LEU A 176 -3.61 -6.05 18.09
N ARG A 177 -4.36 -7.10 17.69
CA ARG A 177 -5.61 -7.49 18.37
C ARG A 177 -5.38 -8.29 19.64
N ALA A 178 -4.25 -8.98 19.77
CA ALA A 178 -3.85 -9.68 20.97
C ALA A 178 -3.00 -8.73 21.84
N PRO A 179 -3.60 -8.01 22.80
CA PRO A 179 -2.83 -7.09 23.64
C PRO A 179 -1.88 -7.93 24.48
N ARG A 180 -0.60 -7.56 24.55
CA ARG A 180 0.28 -8.15 25.56
C ARG A 180 -0.28 -7.77 26.93
N ALA A 181 -0.56 -8.77 27.76
CA ALA A 181 -0.77 -8.54 29.18
C ALA A 181 0.57 -8.07 29.74
N HIS A 182 0.67 -6.77 29.98
CA HIS A 182 1.70 -6.16 30.81
C HIS A 182 1.04 -5.76 32.13
#